data_AF-A0A957ZAB9-F1
#
_entry.id   AF-A0A957ZAB9-F1
#
_cell.length_a   1.000
_cell.length_b   1.000
_cell.length_c   1.000
_cell.angle_alpha   90.00
_cell.angle_beta   90.00
_cell.angle_gamma   90.00
#
_symmetry.space_group_name_H-M   'P 1'
#
loop_
_entity.id
_entity.type
_entity.pdbx_description
1 polymer ?
#
loop_
_entity_poly.entity_id
_entity_poly.type
_entity_poly.pdbx_seq_one_letter_code
_entity_poly.pdbx_strand_id
1 'polypeptide(L)'
;PRVERTVFQALSMHPNERPASARDMRDMLIGSRTPLSPVNSDVLIANVSWWSAIQANFVLLGTAAALLLIAVILVLFAPGAPS
;
A
#
# COMPACT_ATOMS: atom_id res chain seq x y z
N PRO A 1 -4.63 8.02 14.89
CA PRO A 1 -3.36 7.59 14.26
C PRO A 1 -2.29 8.71 14.26
N ARG A 2 -1.35 8.71 15.21
CA ARG A 2 -0.24 9.69 15.28
C ARG A 2 1.00 9.21 14.53
N VAL A 3 1.30 7.92 14.66
CA VAL A 3 2.45 7.25 14.01
C VAL A 3 2.37 7.38 12.49
N GLU A 4 1.21 7.06 11.92
CA GLU A 4 0.96 7.19 10.47
C GLU A 4 1.22 8.62 9.97
N ARG A 5 0.76 9.65 10.70
CA ARG A 5 0.98 11.05 10.32
C ARG A 5 2.45 11.41 10.27
N THR A 6 3.23 10.97 11.25
CA THR A 6 4.66 11.25 11.28
C THR A 6 5.41 10.53 10.17
N VAL A 7 4.98 9.31 9.82
CA VAL A 7 5.56 8.55 8.70
C VAL A 7 5.22 9.21 7.36
N PHE A 8 3.96 9.59 7.12
CA PHE A 8 3.56 10.29 5.90
C PHE A 8 4.22 11.66 5.75
N GLN A 9 4.39 12.38 6.86
CA GLN A 9 5.11 13.66 6.87
C GLN A 9 6.60 13.48 6.57
N ALA A 10 7.23 12.41 7.05
CA ALA A 10 8.61 12.09 6.67
C ALA A 10 8.76 11.76 5.18
N LEU A 11 7.72 11.22 4.56
CA LEU A 11 7.65 10.91 3.12
C LEU A 11 7.16 12.07 2.25
N SER A 12 6.90 13.25 2.82
CA SER A 12 6.41 14.42 2.08
C SER A 12 7.39 14.86 0.97
N MET A 13 6.85 15.21 -0.20
CA MET A 13 7.69 15.65 -1.33
C MET A 13 8.29 17.04 -1.11
N HIS A 14 7.72 17.86 -0.22
CA HIS A 14 8.23 19.19 0.11
C HIS A 14 9.32 19.13 1.19
N PRO A 15 10.53 19.62 0.93
CA PRO A 15 11.65 19.50 1.88
C PRO A 15 11.41 20.26 3.20
N ASN A 16 10.55 21.29 3.20
CA ASN A 16 10.17 22.04 4.40
C ASN A 16 9.15 21.31 5.29
N GLU A 17 8.50 20.27 4.77
CA GLU A 17 7.49 19.50 5.52
C GLU A 17 8.08 18.23 6.16
N ARG A 18 9.27 17.81 5.71
CA ARG A 18 10.00 16.68 6.30
C ARG A 18 10.56 17.05 7.67
N PRO A 19 10.61 16.11 8.62
CA PRO A 19 11.35 16.31 9.86
C PRO A 19 12.83 16.49 9.52
N ALA A 20 13.41 17.62 9.94
CA ALA A 20 14.79 17.99 9.67
C ALA A 20 15.81 17.00 10.28
N SER A 21 15.38 16.19 11.26
CA SER A 21 16.20 15.17 11.90
C SER A 21 15.37 13.98 12.41
N ALA A 22 16.03 12.83 12.59
CA ALA A 22 15.42 11.65 13.23
C ALA A 22 14.93 11.92 14.66
N ARG A 23 15.54 12.89 15.35
CA ARG A 23 15.12 13.32 16.70
C ARG A 23 13.79 14.06 16.65
N ASP A 24 13.60 14.93 15.65
CA ASP A 24 12.32 15.62 15.44
C ASP A 24 11.20 14.62 15.08
N MET A 25 11.52 13.59 14.28
CA MET A 25 10.56 12.51 13.98
C MET A 25 10.12 11.77 15.24
N ARG A 26 11.07 11.41 16.11
CA ARG A 26 10.79 10.73 17.39
C ARG A 26 9.91 11.59 18.31
N ASP A 27 10.19 12.88 18.41
CA ASP A 27 9.43 13.79 19.27
C ASP A 27 8.00 14.01 18.74
N MET A 28 7.80 13.97 17.42
CA MET A 28 6.46 13.97 16.80
C MET A 28 5.67 12.67 17.04
N LEU A 29 6.36 11.52 17.07
CA LEU A 29 5.77 10.21 17.37
C LEU A 29 5.35 10.10 18.84
N ILE A 30 6.19 10.57 19.76
CA ILE A 30 5.96 10.51 21.22
C ILE A 30 4.99 11.63 21.67
N GLY A 31 4.86 12.68 20.86
CA GLY A 31 3.85 13.71 21.06
C GLY A 31 4.29 14.91 21.87
N SER A 32 5.60 15.15 21.98
CA SER A 32 6.20 16.27 22.70
C SER A 32 6.17 17.59 21.91
N ARG A 33 5.79 17.56 20.62
CA ARG A 33 5.46 18.75 19.82
C ARG A 33 4.03 18.67 19.30
N THR A 34 3.24 19.69 19.60
CA THR A 34 1.95 19.96 18.96
C THR A 34 2.22 20.37 17.51
N PRO A 35 1.72 19.62 16.50
CA PRO A 35 1.90 20.03 15.11
C PRO A 35 1.20 21.37 14.89
N LEU A 36 1.95 22.36 14.42
CA LEU A 36 1.45 23.64 13.93
C LEU A 36 0.75 23.39 12.60
N SER A 37 -0.56 23.11 12.67
CA SER A 37 -1.58 23.36 11.64
C SER A 37 -2.58 22.19 11.62
N PRO A 38 -3.89 22.44 11.80
CA PRO A 38 -4.91 21.46 11.50
C PRO A 38 -5.03 21.38 9.98
N VAL A 39 -4.16 20.61 9.34
CA VAL A 39 -4.43 20.13 7.98
C VAL A 39 -5.66 19.23 8.12
N ASN A 40 -6.82 19.74 7.74
CA ASN A 40 -8.03 18.97 7.47
C ASN A 40 -7.69 17.95 6.37
N SER A 41 -7.01 16.89 6.77
CA SER A 41 -6.80 15.73 5.96
C SER A 41 -8.04 14.88 6.22
N ASP A 42 -9.13 15.21 5.52
CA ASP A 42 -10.05 14.19 5.02
C ASP A 42 -9.27 13.32 4.02
N VAL A 43 -8.18 12.70 4.52
CA VAL A 43 -7.67 11.48 3.97
C VAL A 43 -8.78 10.52 4.34
N LEU A 44 -9.74 10.38 3.44
CA LEU A 44 -10.52 9.18 3.30
C LEU A 44 -9.46 8.07 3.23
N ILE A 45 -9.13 7.52 4.40
CA ILE A 45 -8.66 6.16 4.50
C ILE A 45 -9.84 5.41 3.91
N ALA A 46 -9.86 5.29 2.58
CA ALA A 46 -10.76 4.42 1.89
C ALA A 46 -10.50 3.11 2.58
N ASN A 47 -11.46 2.68 3.39
CA ASN A 47 -11.42 1.40 4.05
C ASN A 47 -11.64 0.42 2.92
N VAL A 48 -10.58 0.23 2.10
CA VAL A 48 -10.57 -0.57 0.90
C VAL A 48 -10.75 -1.97 1.43
N SER A 49 -12.01 -2.39 1.50
CA SER A 49 -12.31 -3.74 1.89
C SER A 49 -11.80 -4.59 0.74
N TRP A 50 -10.74 -5.34 1.01
CA TRP A 50 -10.16 -6.29 0.06
C TRP A 50 -11.23 -7.21 -0.51
N TRP A 51 -12.24 -7.52 0.29
CA TRP A 51 -13.42 -8.25 -0.14
C TRP A 51 -14.22 -7.55 -1.25
N SER A 52 -14.48 -6.24 -1.13
CA SER A 52 -15.15 -5.46 -2.17
C SER A 52 -14.28 -5.34 -3.42
N ALA A 53 -12.97 -5.17 -3.27
CA ALA A 53 -12.05 -5.14 -4.40
C ALA A 53 -12.05 -6.47 -5.17
N ILE A 54 -12.07 -7.61 -4.48
CA ILE A 54 -12.17 -8.94 -5.11
C ILE A 54 -13.52 -9.11 -5.81
N GLN A 55 -14.62 -8.72 -5.17
CA GLN A 55 -15.96 -8.87 -5.73
C GLN A 55 -16.17 -7.99 -6.97
N ALA A 56 -15.66 -6.75 -6.96
CA ALA A 56 -15.71 -5.85 -8.09
C ALA A 56 -14.86 -6.34 -9.28
N ASN A 57 -13.79 -7.09 -9.01
CA ASN A 57 -12.84 -7.56 -10.01
C ASN A 57 -12.88 -9.07 -10.24
N PHE A 58 -14.01 -9.73 -9.91
CA PHE A 58 -14.12 -11.19 -10.02
C PHE A 58 -13.88 -11.68 -11.46
N VAL A 59 -14.22 -10.88 -12.48
CA VAL A 59 -13.92 -11.19 -13.88
C VAL A 59 -12.41 -11.23 -14.13
N LEU A 60 -11.66 -10.23 -13.66
CA LEU A 60 -10.20 -10.19 -13.78
C LEU A 60 -9.53 -11.32 -12.99
N LEU A 61 -10.06 -11.62 -11.81
CA LEU A 61 -9.57 -12.74 -11.00
C LEU A 61 -9.83 -14.08 -11.69
N GLY A 62 -11.01 -14.25 -12.28
CA GLY A 62 -11.39 -15.44 -13.03
C GLY A 62 -10.54 -15.64 -14.28
N THR A 63 -10.25 -14.58 -15.04
CA THR A 63 -9.37 -14.67 -16.21
C THR A 63 -7.94 -15.01 -15.81
N ALA A 64 -7.41 -14.38 -14.75
CA ALA A 64 -6.10 -14.72 -14.22
C ALA A 64 -6.03 -16.19 -13.76
N ALA A 65 -7.04 -16.69 -13.05
CA ALA A 65 -7.12 -18.08 -12.61
C ALA A 65 -7.24 -19.06 -13.80
N ALA A 66 -8.01 -18.72 -14.83
CA ALA A 66 -8.12 -19.54 -16.03
C ALA A 66 -6.79 -19.62 -16.79
N LEU A 67 -6.11 -18.50 -16.97
CA LEU A 67 -4.77 -18.46 -17.58
C LEU A 67 -3.76 -19.26 -16.78
N LEU A 68 -3.82 -19.17 -15.44
CA LEU A 68 -2.98 -19.96 -14.55
C LEU A 68 -3.22 -21.46 -14.75
N LEU A 69 -4.48 -21.90 -14.79
CA LEU A 69 -4.82 -23.31 -15.01
C LEU A 69 -4.33 -23.81 -16.37
N ILE A 70 -4.51 -23.01 -17.42
CA ILE A 70 -4.00 -23.34 -18.76
C ILE A 70 -2.48 -23.50 -18.72
N ALA A 71 -1.77 -22.57 -18.08
CA ALA A 71 -0.31 -22.64 -17.94
C ALA A 71 0.12 -23.91 -17.19
N VAL A 72 -0.56 -24.26 -16.09
CA VAL A 72 -0.28 -25.49 -15.33
C VAL A 72 -0.50 -26.74 -16.19
N ILE A 73 -1.61 -26.79 -16.94
CA ILE A 73 -1.88 -27.90 -17.85
C ILE A 73 -0.78 -27.99 -18.91
N LEU A 74 -0.41 -26.87 -19.53
CA LEU A 74 0.67 -26.87 -20.52
C LEU A 74 2.00 -27.35 -19.94
N VAL A 75 2.35 -26.95 -18.72
CA VAL A 75 3.59 -27.41 -18.06
C VAL A 75 3.54 -28.91 -17.78
N LEU A 76 2.41 -29.44 -17.30
CA LEU A 76 2.27 -30.86 -16.99
C LEU A 76 2.18 -31.76 -18.23
N PHE A 77 1.60 -31.25 -19.31
CA PHE A 77 1.42 -31.98 -20.56
C PHE A 77 2.43 -31.61 -21.63
N ALA A 78 3.38 -30.72 -21.36
CA ALA A 78 4.49 -30.44 -22.27
C ALA A 78 5.28 -31.74 -22.45
N PRO A 79 5.22 -32.40 -23.63
CA PRO A 79 6.08 -33.53 -23.90
C PRO A 79 7.52 -33.01 -23.80
N GLY A 80 8.35 -33.72 -23.04
CA GLY A 80 9.62 -33.26 -22.51
C GLY A 80 10.34 -32.26 -23.41
N ALA A 81 10.60 -31.06 -22.86
CA ALA A 81 11.51 -30.11 -23.48
C ALA A 81 12.79 -30.88 -23.87
N PRO A 82 13.25 -30.81 -25.13
CA PRO A 82 14.48 -31.49 -25.52
C PRO A 82 15.62 -30.93 -24.66
N SER A 83 16.22 -31.83 -23.86
CA SER A 83 17.45 -31.61 -23.10
C SER A 83 18.62 -31.26 -24.01
#